data_AF-A0A381NXS6-F1
#
_entry.id   AF-A0A381NXS6-F1
#
_cell.length_a   1.000
_cell.length_b   1.000
_cell.length_c   1.000
_cell.angle_alpha   90.00
_cell.angle_beta   90.00
_cell.angle_gamma   90.00
#
_symmetry.space_group_name_H-M   'P 1'
#
loop_
_entity.id
_entity.type
_entity.pdbx_description
1 polymer ?
#
loop_
_entity_poly.entity_id
_entity_poly.type
_entity_poly.pdbx_seq_one_letter_code
_entity_poly.pdbx_strand_id
1 'polypeptide(L)'
;MECIDVSKIANGNKAIFSTVIDEVVSQKNIGLVIPMWSEFQRVSFYIGEVGIPKQIADKDLWSCFHPDRDYLDGEWHDQFYDSPEKNTVKQDYVYKVSKVLRENGLNGLRGGTYDSIRMMYSFQTICENLDVPYLQVQGCLPIMSKTDNRGQKALCQNILDSCYFDKMNKKTFLGWPIMPQISGFNIDHHLDLIDPDRTTLRISPEDTHPNGEAHEIISEVLYDKYNKIYS
;
A
#
# COMPACT_ATOMS: atom_id res chain seq x y z
N MET A 1 -13.75 -19.88 12.77
CA MET A 1 -13.32 -18.47 12.91
C MET A 1 -13.92 -17.72 11.74
N GLU A 2 -14.60 -16.61 12.00
CA GLU A 2 -15.13 -15.74 10.94
C GLU A 2 -13.99 -14.91 10.36
N CYS A 3 -13.96 -14.75 9.03
CA CYS A 3 -12.99 -13.90 8.34
C CYS A 3 -13.72 -12.65 7.85
N ILE A 4 -13.24 -11.47 8.26
CA ILE A 4 -13.74 -10.18 7.79
C ILE A 4 -12.72 -9.61 6.80
N ASP A 5 -13.10 -9.57 5.53
CA ASP A 5 -12.24 -9.07 4.45
C ASP A 5 -12.61 -7.63 4.05
N VAL A 6 -11.78 -6.69 4.47
CA VAL A 6 -11.85 -5.27 4.10
C VAL A 6 -10.92 -4.89 2.96
N SER A 7 -10.27 -5.87 2.33
CA SER A 7 -9.34 -5.61 1.22
C SER A 7 -10.07 -5.11 -0.03
N LYS A 8 -9.34 -4.30 -0.80
CA LYS A 8 -9.77 -3.78 -2.10
C LYS A 8 -8.53 -3.49 -2.96
N ILE A 9 -8.64 -3.82 -4.24
CA ILE A 9 -7.59 -3.55 -5.23
C ILE A 9 -7.26 -2.06 -5.26
N ALA A 10 -5.97 -1.75 -5.42
CA ALA A 10 -5.45 -0.40 -5.56
C ALA A 10 -5.70 0.55 -4.36
N ASN A 11 -6.04 0.03 -3.17
CA ASN A 11 -6.11 0.84 -1.97
C ASN A 11 -4.73 1.36 -1.54
N GLY A 12 -4.66 2.64 -1.17
CA GLY A 12 -3.48 3.24 -0.55
C GLY A 12 -3.42 2.98 0.96
N ASN A 13 -2.24 3.22 1.55
CA ASN A 13 -1.99 2.90 2.95
C ASN A 13 -2.96 3.58 3.92
N LYS A 14 -3.45 4.78 3.59
CA LYS A 14 -4.45 5.46 4.42
C LYS A 14 -5.82 4.79 4.36
N ALA A 15 -6.27 4.35 3.19
CA ALA A 15 -7.50 3.56 3.09
C ALA A 15 -7.36 2.22 3.84
N ILE A 16 -6.24 1.51 3.66
CA ILE A 16 -5.95 0.24 4.36
C ILE A 16 -5.96 0.45 5.88
N PHE A 17 -5.23 1.47 6.36
CA PHE A 17 -5.17 1.78 7.78
C PHE A 17 -6.57 2.05 8.35
N SER A 18 -7.34 2.93 7.70
CA SER A 18 -8.66 3.31 8.19
C SER A 18 -9.63 2.12 8.22
N THR A 19 -9.76 1.37 7.13
CA THR A 19 -10.73 0.26 7.09
C THR A 19 -10.37 -0.86 8.05
N VAL A 20 -9.07 -1.16 8.23
CA VAL A 20 -8.63 -2.16 9.20
C VAL A 20 -8.88 -1.68 10.63
N ILE A 21 -8.54 -0.43 10.95
CA ILE A 21 -8.74 0.08 12.31
C ILE A 21 -10.21 0.17 12.69
N ASP A 22 -11.09 0.55 11.77
CA ASP A 22 -12.54 0.60 12.01
C ASP A 22 -13.09 -0.78 12.42
N GLU A 23 -12.60 -1.87 11.81
CA GLU A 23 -12.92 -3.23 12.24
C GLU A 23 -12.26 -3.58 13.59
N VAL A 24 -10.99 -3.22 13.80
CA VAL A 24 -10.28 -3.52 15.06
C VAL A 24 -10.99 -2.93 16.28
N VAL A 25 -11.56 -1.73 16.16
CA VAL A 25 -12.23 -1.05 17.29
C VAL A 25 -13.70 -1.43 17.43
N SER A 26 -14.35 -1.94 16.38
CA SER A 26 -15.77 -2.29 16.39
C SER A 26 -16.03 -3.75 16.75
N GLN A 27 -15.10 -4.64 16.40
CA GLN A 27 -15.23 -6.07 16.63
C GLN A 27 -14.81 -6.46 18.05
N LYS A 28 -15.32 -7.60 18.53
CA LYS A 28 -14.94 -8.22 19.81
C LYS A 28 -14.32 -9.59 19.57
N ASN A 29 -13.46 -10.03 20.49
CA ASN A 29 -12.83 -11.35 20.44
C ASN A 29 -12.04 -11.61 19.15
N ILE A 30 -11.28 -10.61 18.71
CA ILE A 30 -10.46 -10.70 17.48
C ILE A 30 -9.32 -11.69 17.71
N GLY A 31 -9.24 -12.72 16.86
CA GLY A 31 -8.18 -13.73 16.94
C GLY A 31 -6.87 -13.31 16.25
N LEU A 32 -6.95 -12.52 15.18
CA LEU A 32 -5.79 -12.03 14.43
C LEU A 32 -6.20 -10.90 13.47
N VAL A 33 -5.31 -9.92 13.28
CA VAL A 33 -5.44 -8.86 12.26
C VAL A 33 -4.20 -8.82 11.38
N ILE A 34 -4.38 -8.70 10.06
CA ILE A 34 -3.27 -8.66 9.11
C ILE A 34 -3.51 -7.57 8.04
N PRO A 35 -2.93 -6.36 8.18
CA PRO A 35 -2.77 -5.46 7.05
C PRO A 35 -1.57 -5.86 6.18
N MET A 36 -1.80 -5.85 4.88
CA MET A 36 -0.74 -5.85 3.87
C MET A 36 -0.66 -4.46 3.24
N TRP A 37 0.45 -3.76 3.47
CA TRP A 37 0.63 -2.38 3.06
C TRP A 37 0.96 -2.25 1.56
N SER A 38 0.49 -1.15 0.97
CA SER A 38 0.68 -0.75 -0.42
C SER A 38 1.80 0.28 -0.57
N GLU A 39 1.92 0.85 -1.76
CA GLU A 39 2.94 1.82 -2.14
C GLU A 39 2.80 3.14 -1.38
N PHE A 40 3.94 3.72 -0.98
CA PHE A 40 4.05 4.97 -0.22
C PHE A 40 3.71 6.21 -1.06
N GLN A 41 3.68 6.07 -2.38
CA GLN A 41 3.32 7.13 -3.33
C GLN A 41 1.81 7.20 -3.61
N ARG A 42 1.04 6.24 -3.11
CA ARG A 42 -0.40 6.16 -3.35
C ARG A 42 -1.14 7.02 -2.33
N VAL A 43 -1.99 7.92 -2.82
CA VAL A 43 -2.85 8.76 -1.97
C VAL A 43 -4.21 8.12 -1.79
N SER A 44 -4.90 8.45 -0.70
CA SER A 44 -6.26 7.98 -0.43
C SER A 44 -7.12 9.11 0.11
N PHE A 45 -8.27 9.31 -0.52
CA PHE A 45 -9.26 10.32 -0.13
C PHE A 45 -10.59 9.64 0.15
N TYR A 46 -11.23 10.04 1.25
CA TYR A 46 -12.61 9.68 1.51
C TYR A 46 -13.51 10.46 0.56
N ILE A 47 -14.36 9.76 -0.18
CA ILE A 47 -15.33 10.37 -1.08
C ILE A 47 -16.60 10.60 -0.27
N GLY A 48 -17.00 11.87 -0.14
CA GLY A 48 -18.25 12.24 0.52
C GLY A 48 -19.49 11.94 -0.33
N GLU A 49 -20.67 12.26 0.21
CA GLU A 49 -22.00 11.92 -0.36
C GLU A 49 -22.35 12.57 -1.71
N VAL A 50 -21.50 13.42 -2.30
CA VAL A 50 -21.79 14.07 -3.58
C VAL A 50 -21.69 13.05 -4.72
N GLY A 51 -22.84 12.57 -5.18
CA GLY A 51 -22.95 11.71 -6.37
C GLY A 51 -22.82 10.20 -6.12
N ILE A 52 -22.81 9.77 -4.87
CA ILE A 52 -22.79 8.34 -4.51
C ILE A 52 -24.23 7.78 -4.53
N PRO A 53 -24.52 6.72 -5.30
CA PRO A 53 -25.77 5.96 -5.17
C PRO A 53 -25.96 5.52 -3.72
N LYS A 54 -27.18 5.61 -3.18
CA LYS A 54 -27.49 5.05 -1.86
C LYS A 54 -27.08 3.57 -1.84
N GLN A 55 -26.31 3.16 -0.82
CA GLN A 55 -25.79 1.79 -0.58
C GLN A 55 -24.47 1.42 -1.30
N ILE A 56 -23.41 2.19 -1.06
CA ILE A 56 -22.04 1.74 -1.31
C ILE A 56 -21.44 1.22 0.00
N ALA A 57 -20.69 0.11 -0.03
CA ALA A 57 -20.00 -0.41 1.16
C ALA A 57 -18.91 0.57 1.62
N ASP A 58 -18.63 0.67 2.92
CA ASP A 58 -17.68 1.67 3.44
C ASP A 58 -16.27 1.53 2.83
N LYS A 59 -15.85 0.31 2.52
CA LYS A 59 -14.58 0.05 1.81
C LYS A 59 -14.51 0.66 0.40
N ASP A 60 -15.67 0.98 -0.18
CA ASP A 60 -15.80 1.58 -1.50
C ASP A 60 -15.87 3.12 -1.47
N LEU A 61 -15.87 3.73 -0.28
CA LEU A 61 -15.85 5.18 -0.10
C LEU A 61 -14.46 5.81 -0.24
N TRP A 62 -13.44 5.03 -0.62
CA TRP A 62 -12.07 5.51 -0.81
C TRP A 62 -11.71 5.64 -2.29
N SER A 63 -11.30 6.84 -2.70
CA SER A 63 -10.59 7.08 -3.96
C SER A 63 -9.09 6.98 -3.70
N CYS A 64 -8.44 6.03 -4.36
CA CYS A 64 -6.99 5.82 -4.25
C CYS A 64 -6.33 5.85 -5.62
N PHE A 65 -5.22 6.58 -5.74
CA PHE A 65 -4.53 6.75 -7.02
C PHE A 65 -3.07 7.18 -6.82
N HIS A 66 -2.29 7.24 -7.91
CA HIS A 66 -0.87 7.59 -7.92
C HIS A 66 -0.64 8.96 -8.53
N PRO A 67 -0.44 10.03 -7.73
CA PRO A 67 -0.43 11.39 -8.25
C PRO A 67 0.54 11.61 -9.41
N ASP A 68 1.77 11.12 -9.31
CA ASP A 68 2.73 11.26 -10.40
C ASP A 68 2.38 10.44 -11.64
N ARG A 69 1.84 9.22 -11.45
CA ARG A 69 1.46 8.33 -12.56
C ARG A 69 0.29 8.92 -13.31
N ASP A 70 -0.77 9.29 -12.60
CA ASP A 70 -2.00 9.81 -13.19
C ASP A 70 -1.81 11.19 -13.81
N TYR A 71 -0.94 12.03 -13.24
CA TYR A 71 -0.54 13.28 -13.90
C TYR A 71 0.19 13.02 -15.22
N LEU A 72 1.23 12.19 -15.21
CA LEU A 72 2.03 11.89 -16.40
C LEU A 72 1.22 11.16 -17.48
N ASP A 73 0.27 10.31 -17.07
CA ASP A 73 -0.67 9.67 -17.98
C ASP A 73 -1.56 10.70 -18.68
N GLY A 74 -2.13 11.64 -17.93
CA GLY A 74 -2.87 12.76 -18.51
C GLY A 74 -2.04 13.58 -19.50
N GLU A 75 -0.78 13.92 -19.16
CA GLU A 75 0.12 14.62 -20.08
C GLU A 75 0.43 13.82 -21.35
N TRP A 76 0.68 12.52 -21.22
CA TRP A 76 0.97 11.65 -22.36
C TRP A 76 -0.24 11.51 -23.29
N HIS A 77 -1.46 11.53 -22.76
CA HIS A 77 -2.67 11.40 -23.56
C HIS A 77 -2.95 12.58 -24.50
N ASP A 78 -2.33 13.75 -24.30
CA ASP A 78 -2.50 14.91 -25.19
C ASP A 78 -2.22 14.58 -26.66
N GLN A 79 -1.34 13.61 -26.94
CA GLN A 79 -1.01 13.20 -28.30
C GLN A 79 -2.17 12.56 -29.08
N PHE A 80 -3.23 12.13 -28.38
CA PHE A 80 -4.42 11.50 -29.00
C PHE A 80 -5.56 12.49 -29.27
N TYR A 81 -5.38 13.77 -28.96
CA TYR A 81 -6.40 14.80 -29.12
C TYR A 81 -5.89 15.97 -29.96
N ASP A 82 -6.78 16.61 -30.74
CA ASP A 82 -6.42 17.80 -31.53
C ASP A 82 -5.95 18.97 -30.66
N SER A 83 -6.39 19.01 -29.39
CA SER A 83 -5.99 20.01 -28.42
C SER A 83 -6.08 19.45 -26.98
N PRO A 84 -5.21 19.90 -26.06
CA PRO A 84 -5.20 19.42 -24.67
C PRO A 84 -6.52 19.62 -23.92
N GLU A 85 -7.35 20.59 -24.32
CA GLU A 85 -8.64 20.87 -23.68
C GLU A 85 -9.67 19.76 -23.93
N LYS A 86 -9.51 18.99 -25.03
CA LYS A 86 -10.37 17.85 -25.36
C LYS A 86 -9.96 16.58 -24.62
N ASN A 87 -8.80 16.56 -23.97
CA ASN A 87 -8.29 15.38 -23.27
C ASN A 87 -9.16 15.08 -22.03
N THR A 88 -9.96 14.02 -22.11
CA THR A 88 -10.89 13.63 -21.05
C THR A 88 -10.18 13.18 -19.77
N VAL A 89 -8.95 12.65 -19.87
CA VAL A 89 -8.13 12.28 -18.69
C VAL A 89 -7.80 13.54 -17.89
N LYS A 90 -7.47 14.66 -18.56
CA LYS A 90 -7.20 15.94 -17.89
C LYS A 90 -8.44 16.62 -17.30
N GLN A 91 -9.63 16.21 -17.74
CA GLN A 91 -10.89 16.68 -17.17
C GLN A 91 -11.28 15.95 -15.89
N ASP A 92 -10.74 14.75 -15.65
CA ASP A 92 -10.97 13.97 -14.44
C ASP A 92 -10.38 14.64 -13.19
N TYR A 93 -11.02 14.41 -12.03
CA TYR A 93 -10.57 14.99 -10.76
C TYR A 93 -9.23 14.39 -10.31
N VAL A 94 -8.96 13.12 -10.62
CA VAL A 94 -7.70 12.44 -10.29
C VAL A 94 -6.54 13.20 -10.90
N TYR A 95 -6.59 13.54 -12.19
CA TYR A 95 -5.57 14.35 -12.84
C TYR A 95 -5.45 15.74 -12.20
N LYS A 96 -6.57 16.44 -11.99
CA LYS A 96 -6.58 17.80 -11.43
C LYS A 96 -5.97 17.85 -10.03
N VAL A 97 -6.33 16.90 -9.16
CA VAL A 97 -5.76 16.78 -7.81
C VAL A 97 -4.28 16.40 -7.90
N SER A 98 -3.93 15.45 -8.77
CA SER A 98 -2.55 15.02 -8.98
C SER A 98 -1.64 16.18 -9.40
N LYS A 99 -2.12 17.04 -10.32
CA LYS A 99 -1.43 18.26 -10.74
C LYS A 99 -1.16 19.18 -9.55
N VAL A 100 -2.18 19.46 -8.73
CA VAL A 100 -2.02 20.32 -7.54
C VAL A 100 -1.03 19.73 -6.55
N LEU A 101 -1.12 18.42 -6.27
CA LEU A 101 -0.19 17.75 -5.36
C LEU A 101 1.25 17.88 -5.86
N ARG A 102 1.47 17.65 -7.15
CA ARG A 102 2.79 17.72 -7.79
C ARG A 102 3.35 19.14 -7.81
N GLU A 103 2.58 20.13 -8.23
CA GLU A 103 3.00 21.54 -8.29
C GLU A 103 3.37 22.12 -6.92
N ASN A 104 2.83 21.55 -5.84
CA ASN A 104 3.09 21.98 -4.46
C ASN A 104 4.01 21.02 -3.69
N GLY A 105 4.56 19.97 -4.33
CA GLY A 105 5.47 19.02 -3.69
C GLY A 105 4.83 18.13 -2.60
N LEU A 106 3.51 17.96 -2.63
CA LEU A 106 2.72 17.22 -1.64
C LEU A 106 2.73 15.69 -1.85
N ASN A 107 3.35 15.21 -2.93
CA ASN A 107 3.52 13.79 -3.25
C ASN A 107 4.99 13.33 -3.13
N GLY A 108 5.80 14.10 -2.39
CA GLY A 108 7.23 13.81 -2.23
C GLY A 108 7.51 12.52 -1.47
N LEU A 109 8.58 11.82 -1.88
CA LEU A 109 9.02 10.53 -1.31
C LEU A 109 9.16 10.56 0.22
N ARG A 110 9.76 11.62 0.77
CA ARG A 110 9.93 11.77 2.22
C ARG A 110 8.58 11.85 2.93
N GLY A 111 7.64 12.64 2.40
CA GLY A 111 6.30 12.76 2.96
C GLY A 111 5.57 11.42 3.00
N GLY A 112 5.48 10.74 1.85
CA GLY A 112 4.82 9.44 1.75
C GLY A 112 5.46 8.34 2.61
N THR A 113 6.78 8.36 2.77
CA THR A 113 7.50 7.43 3.67
C THR A 113 7.10 7.64 5.13
N TYR A 114 7.16 8.88 5.61
CA TYR A 114 6.84 9.18 6.99
C TYR A 114 5.35 8.97 7.30
N ASP A 115 4.47 9.29 6.37
CA ASP A 115 3.03 9.05 6.51
C ASP A 115 2.74 7.53 6.62
N SER A 116 3.32 6.73 5.72
CA SER A 116 3.14 5.28 5.73
C SER A 116 3.68 4.63 7.01
N ILE A 117 4.89 4.97 7.44
CA ILE A 117 5.46 4.43 8.69
C ILE A 117 4.64 4.85 9.92
N ARG A 118 4.09 6.07 9.93
CA ARG A 118 3.19 6.52 11.02
C ARG A 118 1.92 5.68 11.09
N MET A 119 1.33 5.35 9.95
CA MET A 119 0.14 4.49 9.91
C MET A 119 0.46 3.07 10.38
N MET A 120 1.58 2.49 9.92
CA MET A 120 2.06 1.17 10.33
C MET A 120 2.31 1.09 11.84
N TYR A 121 2.98 2.10 12.40
CA TYR A 121 3.28 2.16 13.83
C TYR A 121 2.02 2.45 14.67
N SER A 122 1.13 3.31 14.18
CA SER A 122 -0.17 3.56 14.81
C SER A 122 -1.00 2.29 14.86
N PHE A 123 -1.07 1.53 13.77
CA PHE A 123 -1.75 0.24 13.71
C PHE A 123 -1.21 -0.73 14.76
N GLN A 124 0.12 -0.91 14.78
CA GLN A 124 0.78 -1.72 15.81
C GLN A 124 0.38 -1.27 17.21
N THR A 125 0.48 0.03 17.50
CA THR A 125 0.23 0.56 18.84
C THR A 125 -1.22 0.35 19.25
N ILE A 126 -2.18 0.53 18.33
CA ILE A 126 -3.60 0.29 18.60
C ILE A 126 -3.84 -1.19 18.94
N CYS A 127 -3.32 -2.12 18.13
CA CYS A 127 -3.45 -3.55 18.42
C CYS A 127 -2.81 -3.94 19.75
N GLU A 128 -1.59 -3.45 20.04
CA GLU A 128 -0.90 -3.70 21.32
C GLU A 128 -1.68 -3.15 22.52
N ASN A 129 -2.32 -1.97 22.41
CA ASN A 129 -3.11 -1.39 23.51
C ASN A 129 -4.46 -2.08 23.73
N LEU A 130 -5.01 -2.73 22.69
CA LEU A 130 -6.28 -3.45 22.75
C LEU A 130 -6.09 -4.95 23.02
N ASP A 131 -4.84 -5.40 23.25
CA ASP A 131 -4.47 -6.82 23.38
C ASP A 131 -4.96 -7.68 22.19
N VAL A 132 -4.93 -7.10 20.99
CA VAL A 132 -5.34 -7.78 19.74
C VAL A 132 -4.13 -8.38 19.05
N PRO A 133 -4.08 -9.72 18.81
CA PRO A 133 -3.01 -10.33 18.03
C PRO A 133 -2.97 -9.78 16.61
N TYR A 134 -1.77 -9.48 16.11
CA TYR A 134 -1.60 -8.95 14.77
C TYR A 134 -0.30 -9.40 14.10
N LEU A 135 -0.31 -9.37 12.77
CA LEU A 135 0.87 -9.36 11.92
C LEU A 135 0.73 -8.19 10.95
N GLN A 136 1.83 -7.67 10.42
CA GLN A 136 1.78 -6.73 9.30
C GLN A 136 2.94 -6.96 8.35
N VAL A 137 2.74 -6.65 7.07
CA VAL A 137 3.76 -6.86 6.04
C VAL A 137 3.61 -5.82 4.93
N GLN A 138 4.72 -5.45 4.29
CA GLN A 138 4.66 -4.69 3.04
C GLN A 138 4.41 -5.66 1.88
N GLY A 139 3.33 -5.46 1.12
CA GLY A 139 3.02 -6.24 -0.07
C GLY A 139 3.97 -5.91 -1.21
N CYS A 140 3.68 -4.84 -1.94
CA CYS A 140 4.48 -4.43 -3.08
C CYS A 140 5.75 -3.66 -2.70
N LEU A 141 6.66 -3.48 -3.64
CA LEU A 141 7.75 -2.51 -3.50
C LEU A 141 7.16 -1.14 -3.09
N PRO A 142 7.62 -0.50 -1.99
CA PRO A 142 6.97 0.71 -1.46
C PRO A 142 6.93 1.90 -2.41
N ILE A 143 7.80 1.91 -3.42
CA ILE A 143 7.81 2.93 -4.45
C ILE A 143 7.88 2.26 -5.81
N MET A 144 7.06 2.73 -6.74
CA MET A 144 7.08 2.23 -8.11
C MET A 144 7.86 3.18 -9.01
N SER A 145 8.73 2.60 -9.82
CA SER A 145 9.35 3.25 -10.98
C SER A 145 9.33 2.24 -12.13
N LYS A 146 8.87 2.70 -13.31
CA LYS A 146 8.78 1.84 -14.50
C LYS A 146 10.13 1.56 -15.16
N THR A 147 11.16 2.36 -14.86
CA THR A 147 12.39 2.39 -15.67
C THR A 147 13.69 2.21 -14.90
N ASP A 148 13.68 2.27 -13.56
CA ASP A 148 14.89 2.12 -12.74
C ASP A 148 14.59 2.07 -11.24
N ASN A 149 15.64 1.90 -10.42
CA ASN A 149 15.58 1.94 -8.96
C ASN A 149 15.63 3.38 -8.40
N ARG A 150 15.19 4.40 -9.15
CA ARG A 150 15.21 5.79 -8.66
C ARG A 150 14.41 5.90 -7.36
N GLY A 151 14.97 6.64 -6.42
CA GLY A 151 14.36 6.88 -5.12
C GLY A 151 14.60 5.78 -4.09
N GLN A 152 15.01 4.55 -4.44
CA GLN A 152 15.16 3.46 -3.44
C GLN A 152 16.21 3.79 -2.38
N LYS A 153 17.35 4.38 -2.77
CA LYS A 153 18.37 4.84 -1.81
C LYS A 153 17.80 5.90 -0.85
N ALA A 154 17.06 6.87 -1.38
CA ALA A 154 16.45 7.92 -0.58
C ALA A 154 15.33 7.38 0.32
N LEU A 155 14.56 6.40 -0.16
CA LEU A 155 13.57 5.68 0.63
C LEU A 155 14.22 4.96 1.81
N CYS A 156 15.28 4.18 1.55
CA CYS A 156 16.03 3.48 2.60
C CYS A 156 16.55 4.46 3.65
N GLN A 157 17.13 5.58 3.21
CA GLN A 157 17.58 6.64 4.12
C GLN A 157 16.42 7.22 4.95
N ASN A 158 15.28 7.53 4.32
CA ASN A 158 14.11 8.05 5.03
C ASN A 158 13.53 7.04 6.04
N ILE A 159 13.59 5.73 5.75
CA ILE A 159 13.18 4.67 6.68
C ILE A 159 14.13 4.62 7.87
N LEU A 160 15.45 4.61 7.63
CA LEU A 160 16.47 4.58 8.68
C LEU A 160 16.44 5.84 9.56
N ASP A 161 16.19 7.00 8.97
CA ASP A 161 16.12 8.28 9.69
C ASP A 161 14.80 8.49 10.45
N SER A 162 13.81 7.64 10.23
CA SER A 162 12.50 7.75 10.86
C SER A 162 12.62 7.54 12.38
N CYS A 163 12.01 8.42 13.17
CA CYS A 163 11.95 8.25 14.63
C CYS A 163 11.15 7.01 15.09
N TYR A 164 10.48 6.33 14.16
CA TYR A 164 9.77 5.07 14.38
C TYR A 164 10.62 3.84 14.08
N PHE A 165 11.84 4.00 13.54
CA PHE A 165 12.65 2.87 13.05
C PHE A 165 12.88 1.79 14.13
N ASP A 166 13.35 2.21 15.30
CA ASP A 166 13.59 1.31 16.45
C ASP A 166 12.32 1.00 17.25
N LYS A 167 11.20 1.65 16.93
CA LYS A 167 9.90 1.43 17.60
C LYS A 167 9.06 0.35 16.94
N MET A 168 9.34 0.06 15.67
CA MET A 168 8.59 -0.95 14.94
C MET A 168 8.91 -2.36 15.46
N ASN A 169 7.86 -3.13 15.77
CA ASN A 169 8.00 -4.46 16.34
C ASN A 169 8.38 -5.48 15.25
N LYS A 170 9.66 -5.85 15.20
CA LYS A 170 10.20 -6.82 14.22
C LYS A 170 9.63 -8.25 14.38
N LYS A 171 9.00 -8.55 15.51
CA LYS A 171 8.34 -9.86 15.68
C LYS A 171 7.08 -9.91 14.84
N THR A 172 6.25 -8.88 14.89
CA THR A 172 4.93 -8.85 14.23
C THR A 172 4.94 -8.13 12.87
N PHE A 173 5.93 -7.29 12.57
CA PHE A 173 6.15 -6.76 11.23
C PHE A 173 7.10 -7.66 10.43
N LEU A 174 6.54 -8.46 9.51
CA LEU A 174 7.32 -9.31 8.62
C LEU A 174 8.12 -8.44 7.63
N GLY A 175 9.43 -8.64 7.63
CA GLY A 175 10.32 -8.00 6.69
C GLY A 175 10.73 -6.57 7.03
N TRP A 176 10.39 -6.03 8.21
CA TRP A 176 10.92 -4.75 8.65
C TRP A 176 12.47 -4.74 8.63
N PRO A 177 13.15 -3.76 8.00
CA PRO A 177 12.67 -2.46 7.51
C PRO A 177 12.29 -2.38 6.02
N ILE A 178 11.51 -3.35 5.53
CA ILE A 178 10.80 -3.42 4.25
C ILE A 178 11.68 -3.57 3.00
N MET A 179 12.85 -2.94 2.98
CA MET A 179 13.72 -2.87 1.82
C MET A 179 14.93 -3.80 1.97
N PRO A 180 15.23 -4.67 0.98
CA PRO A 180 16.39 -5.57 1.05
C PRO A 180 17.73 -4.87 1.16
N GLN A 181 17.85 -3.65 0.64
CA GLN A 181 19.07 -2.82 0.71
C GLN A 181 19.43 -2.41 2.14
N ILE A 182 18.48 -2.47 3.07
CA ILE A 182 18.68 -2.19 4.50
C ILE A 182 18.24 -3.39 5.35
N SER A 183 18.45 -4.60 4.82
CA SER A 183 18.21 -5.88 5.50
C SER A 183 16.74 -6.19 5.84
N GLY A 184 15.79 -5.56 5.16
CA GLY A 184 14.37 -5.89 5.20
C GLY A 184 13.93 -6.77 4.01
N PHE A 185 12.62 -6.95 3.85
CA PHE A 185 12.02 -7.45 2.61
C PHE A 185 10.55 -7.01 2.51
N ASN A 186 10.02 -7.07 1.30
CA ASN A 186 8.60 -6.96 0.97
C ASN A 186 8.17 -8.21 0.19
N ILE A 187 6.88 -8.41 0.00
CA ILE A 187 6.37 -9.60 -0.68
C ILE A 187 6.85 -9.68 -2.14
N ASP A 188 6.89 -8.57 -2.89
CA ASP A 188 7.43 -8.60 -4.27
C ASP A 188 8.85 -9.17 -4.30
N HIS A 189 9.73 -8.65 -3.43
CA HIS A 189 11.10 -9.14 -3.32
C HIS A 189 11.15 -10.61 -2.88
N HIS A 190 10.30 -11.02 -1.95
CA HIS A 190 10.24 -12.42 -1.51
C HIS A 190 9.86 -13.36 -2.65
N LEU A 191 8.85 -12.99 -3.44
CA LEU A 191 8.45 -13.77 -4.60
C LEU A 191 9.51 -13.76 -5.71
N ASP A 192 10.22 -12.65 -5.91
CA ASP A 192 11.34 -12.57 -6.86
C ASP A 192 12.52 -13.49 -6.46
N LEU A 193 12.66 -13.85 -5.18
CA LEU A 193 13.65 -14.85 -4.77
C LEU A 193 13.25 -16.28 -5.17
N ILE A 194 11.95 -16.53 -5.34
CA ILE A 194 11.39 -17.84 -5.70
C ILE A 194 11.28 -17.97 -7.23
N ASP A 195 10.83 -16.92 -7.91
CA ASP A 195 10.66 -16.82 -9.36
C ASP A 195 11.36 -15.55 -9.88
N PRO A 196 12.71 -15.56 -10.02
CA PRO A 196 13.49 -14.38 -10.40
C PRO A 196 13.14 -13.81 -11.78
N ASP A 197 12.71 -14.67 -12.69
CA ASP A 197 12.32 -14.30 -14.06
C ASP A 197 10.85 -13.81 -14.13
N ARG A 198 10.10 -13.92 -13.02
CA ARG A 198 8.70 -13.48 -12.86
C ARG A 198 7.75 -14.13 -13.89
N THR A 199 7.97 -15.41 -14.18
CA THR A 199 7.24 -16.13 -15.23
C THR A 199 6.07 -16.96 -14.72
N THR A 200 6.05 -17.31 -13.44
CA THR A 200 5.07 -18.25 -12.86
C THR A 200 4.28 -17.65 -11.70
N LEU A 201 4.83 -16.67 -10.97
CA LEU A 201 4.21 -16.10 -9.77
C LEU A 201 3.59 -14.71 -9.98
N ARG A 202 3.41 -14.30 -11.24
CA ARG A 202 2.80 -13.02 -11.63
C ARG A 202 1.64 -13.26 -12.60
N ILE A 203 0.77 -12.26 -12.74
CA ILE A 203 -0.36 -12.32 -13.68
C ILE A 203 0.16 -12.32 -15.12
N SER A 204 1.10 -11.43 -15.44
CA SER A 204 1.78 -11.38 -16.74
C SER A 204 3.12 -10.61 -16.65
N PRO A 205 3.92 -10.56 -17.73
CA PRO A 205 5.10 -9.69 -17.78
C PRO A 205 4.79 -8.20 -17.56
N GLU A 206 3.62 -7.74 -18.00
CA GLU A 206 3.13 -6.37 -17.84
C GLU A 206 2.43 -6.14 -16.51
N ASP A 207 1.72 -7.16 -16.01
CA ASP A 207 1.01 -7.15 -14.74
C ASP A 207 1.79 -7.95 -13.69
N THR A 208 2.67 -7.24 -12.99
CA THR A 208 3.52 -7.81 -11.96
C THR A 208 2.82 -7.97 -10.61
N HIS A 209 1.48 -8.00 -10.54
CA HIS A 209 0.80 -8.40 -9.32
C HIS A 209 0.91 -9.93 -9.10
N PRO A 210 0.87 -10.40 -7.84
CA PRO A 210 0.80 -11.82 -7.53
C PRO A 210 -0.41 -12.50 -8.19
N ASN A 211 -0.24 -13.73 -8.67
CA ASN A 211 -1.36 -14.57 -9.11
C ASN A 211 -1.84 -15.48 -7.96
N GLY A 212 -2.76 -16.40 -8.23
CA GLY A 212 -3.32 -17.31 -7.22
C GLY A 212 -2.27 -18.13 -6.47
N GLU A 213 -1.33 -18.75 -7.19
CA GLU A 213 -0.24 -19.53 -6.60
C GLU A 213 0.66 -18.66 -5.71
N ALA A 214 0.99 -17.46 -6.17
CA ALA A 214 1.74 -16.51 -5.35
C ALA A 214 0.98 -16.08 -4.09
N HIS A 215 -0.35 -15.94 -4.14
CA HIS A 215 -1.17 -15.67 -2.96
C HIS A 215 -1.20 -16.83 -1.96
N GLU A 216 -1.13 -18.08 -2.42
CA GLU A 216 -0.96 -19.25 -1.54
C GLU A 216 0.38 -19.19 -0.79
N ILE A 217 1.48 -18.92 -1.51
CA ILE A 217 2.82 -18.74 -0.91
C ILE A 217 2.82 -17.62 0.14
N ILE A 218 2.21 -16.46 -0.18
CA ILE A 218 2.11 -15.35 0.77
C ILE A 218 1.35 -15.77 2.04
N SER A 219 0.29 -16.56 1.86
CA SER A 219 -0.53 -17.07 2.98
C SER A 219 0.28 -18.02 3.86
N GLU A 220 1.09 -18.91 3.27
CA GLU A 220 2.01 -19.79 4.00
C GLU A 220 3.05 -19.00 4.81
N VAL A 221 3.65 -17.97 4.23
CA VAL A 221 4.61 -17.09 4.93
C VAL A 221 3.98 -16.43 6.16
N LEU A 222 2.74 -15.94 6.02
CA LEU A 222 2.00 -15.35 7.12
C LEU A 222 1.61 -16.39 8.18
N TYR A 223 1.17 -17.57 7.75
CA TYR A 223 0.79 -18.67 8.64
C TYR A 223 1.97 -19.21 9.46
N ASP A 224 3.12 -19.40 8.82
CA ASP A 224 4.37 -19.79 9.49
C ASP A 224 4.80 -18.77 10.54
N LYS A 225 4.65 -17.48 10.20
CA LYS A 225 4.98 -16.42 11.15
C LYS A 225 4.00 -16.40 12.31
N TYR A 226 2.71 -16.57 12.04
CA TYR A 226 1.69 -16.69 13.08
C TYR A 226 2.05 -17.81 14.06
N ASN A 227 2.36 -19.01 13.56
CA ASN A 227 2.72 -20.16 14.39
C ASN A 227 3.98 -19.92 15.24
N LYS A 228 4.94 -19.13 14.76
CA LYS A 228 6.15 -18.80 15.54
C LYS A 228 5.91 -17.82 16.69
N ILE A 229 4.81 -17.06 16.66
CA ILE A 229 4.52 -16.02 17.65
C ILE A 229 3.39 -16.42 18.59
N TYR A 230 2.36 -17.08 18.06
CA TYR A 230 1.07 -17.25 18.73
C TYR A 230 0.64 -18.72 18.93
N SER A 231 1.39 -19.69 18.40
CA SER A 231 1.16 -21.13 18.62
C SER A 231 2.23 -21.73 19.52
#